data_AF-A0A392RUF6-F1
#
_entry.id   AF-A0A392RUF6-F1
#
_cell.length_a   1.000
_cell.length_b   1.000
_cell.length_c   1.000
_cell.angle_alpha   90.00
_cell.angle_beta   90.00
_cell.angle_gamma   90.00
#
_symmetry.space_group_name_H-M   'P 1'
#
loop_
_entity.id
_entity.type
_entity.pdbx_description
1 polymer ?
#
loop_
_entity_poly.entity_id
_entity_poly.type
_entity_poly.pdbx_seq_one_letter_code
_entity_poly.pdbx_strand_id
1 'polypeptide(L)' 'MDDDSLQRGERISASLNRAIEESQIAVIVFSRNYGDSRWCLDELVKIMECHRTIGQVVLPVFYDVDPSE' A
#
# COMPACT_ATOMS: atom_id res chain seq x y z
N MET A 1 1.51 20.28 -4.09
CA MET A 1 0.11 19.83 -4.30
C MET A 1 0.13 18.37 -3.93
N ASP A 2 0.01 18.12 -2.63
CA ASP A 2 -0.05 16.79 -2.05
C ASP A 2 -1.51 16.33 -2.16
N ASP A 3 -1.74 15.17 -2.76
CA ASP A 3 -3.02 14.50 -2.69
C ASP A 3 -3.12 13.82 -1.32
N ASP A 4 -3.35 14.66 -0.31
CA ASP A 4 -3.68 14.39 1.09
C ASP A 4 -5.09 13.80 1.25
N SER A 5 -5.57 12.95 0.34
CA SER A 5 -6.94 12.42 0.43
C SER A 5 -7.07 11.17 1.31
N LEU A 6 -5.95 10.57 1.74
CA LEU A 6 -5.93 9.58 2.81
C LEU A 6 -4.93 10.05 3.86
N GLN A 7 -5.46 10.65 4.92
CA GLN A 7 -4.76 11.18 6.09
C GLN A 7 -3.63 10.23 6.52
N ARG A 8 -2.40 10.56 6.09
CA ARG A 8 -1.22 9.72 6.25
C ARG A 8 -0.97 9.54 7.76
N GLY A 9 -1.20 8.33 8.27
CA GLY A 9 -0.77 7.96 9.63
C GLY A 9 -1.83 7.92 10.74
N GLU A 10 -3.15 7.89 10.46
CA GLU A 10 -4.06 7.32 11.46
C GLU A 10 -3.93 5.79 11.42
N ARG A 11 -3.46 5.18 12.54
CA ARG A 11 -3.40 3.71 12.80
C ARG A 11 -4.35 2.96 11.89
N ILE A 12 -3.85 2.08 11.00
CA ILE A 12 -4.62 1.23 10.05
C ILE A 12 -6.10 1.27 10.40
N SER A 13 -6.79 2.30 9.92
CA SER A 13 -8.13 2.57 10.42
C SER A 13 -9.01 1.46 9.86
N ALA A 14 -10.04 1.06 10.58
CA ALA A 14 -10.97 0.05 10.07
C ALA A 14 -11.51 0.44 8.67
N SER A 15 -11.61 1.76 8.41
CA SER A 15 -11.93 2.31 7.10
C SER A 15 -10.86 2.07 6.04
N LEU A 16 -9.57 2.20 6.35
CA LEU A 16 -8.48 1.91 5.40
C LEU A 16 -8.42 0.43 5.05
N ASN A 17 -8.51 -0.46 6.05
CA ASN A 17 -8.55 -1.91 5.79
C ASN A 17 -9.72 -2.28 4.87
N ARG A 18 -10.89 -1.71 5.14
CA ARG A 18 -12.07 -1.91 4.32
C ARG A 18 -11.88 -1.39 2.90
N ALA A 19 -11.27 -0.21 2.74
CA ALA A 19 -10.97 0.32 1.41
C ALA A 19 -9.99 -0.58 0.64
N ILE A 20 -8.98 -1.16 1.30
CA ILE A 20 -8.07 -2.13 0.68
C ILE A 20 -8.82 -3.40 0.28
N GLU A 21 -9.73 -3.91 1.10
CA GLU A 21 -10.53 -5.11 0.80
C GLU A 21 -11.55 -4.90 -0.32
N GLU A 22 -12.17 -3.72 -0.38
CA GLU A 22 -13.17 -3.37 -1.41
C GLU A 22 -12.54 -2.95 -2.75
N SER A 23 -11.23 -2.64 -2.76
CA SER A 23 -10.51 -2.23 -3.98
C SER A 23 -10.21 -3.39 -4.91
N GLN A 24 -10.40 -3.20 -6.21
CA GLN A 24 -10.04 -4.20 -7.23
C GLN A 24 -8.57 -4.14 -7.65
N ILE A 25 -7.95 -2.96 -7.51
CA ILE A 25 -6.57 -2.68 -7.92
C ILE A 25 -5.87 -1.92 -6.79
N ALA A 26 -4.67 -2.35 -6.43
CA ALA A 26 -3.78 -1.65 -5.50
C ALA A 26 -2.50 -1.23 -6.23
N VAL A 27 -2.17 0.05 -6.17
CA VAL A 27 -0.92 0.60 -6.72
C VAL A 27 0.03 0.85 -5.56
N ILE A 28 1.19 0.19 -5.58
CA ILE A 28 2.18 0.29 -4.51
C ILE A 28 3.36 1.09 -5.03
N VAL A 29 3.67 2.21 -4.40
CA VAL A 29 4.82 3.06 -4.78
C VAL A 29 5.96 2.81 -3.81
N PHE A 30 6.91 1.97 -4.23
CA PHE A 30 8.17 1.77 -3.52
C PHE A 30 9.06 2.99 -3.73
N SER A 31 9.52 3.58 -2.62
CA SER A 31 10.45 4.70 -2.60
C SER A 31 11.53 4.43 -1.54
N ARG A 32 12.59 5.23 -1.52
CA ARG A 32 13.78 5.00 -0.67
C ARG A 32 13.46 4.74 0.81
N ASN A 33 12.39 5.31 1.34
CA ASN A 33 12.01 5.20 2.76
C ASN A 33 10.75 4.35 2.99
N TYR A 34 10.27 3.63 1.97
CA TYR A 34 9.09 2.79 2.09
C TYR A 34 9.29 1.70 3.16
N GLY A 35 10.45 1.04 3.14
CA GLY A 35 10.81 -0.01 4.10
C GLY A 35 11.04 0.51 5.53
N ASP A 36 11.32 1.80 5.70
CA ASP A 36 11.51 2.42 7.02
C ASP A 36 10.17 2.69 7.72
N SER A 37 9.08 2.76 6.95
CA SER A 37 7.74 3.05 7.46
C SER A 37 7.03 1.74 7.83
N ARG A 38 6.96 1.43 9.12
CA ARG A 38 6.14 0.32 9.64
C ARG A 38 4.71 0.36 9.09
N TRP A 39 4.15 1.55 8.93
CA TRP A 39 2.81 1.73 8.41
C TRP A 39 2.70 1.28 6.94
N CYS A 40 3.65 1.66 6.10
CA CYS A 40 3.68 1.21 4.71
C CYS A 40 3.83 -0.31 4.61
N LEU A 41 4.62 -0.92 5.50
CA LEU A 41 4.78 -2.37 5.57
C LEU A 41 3.50 -3.08 6.05
N ASP A 42 2.79 -2.52 7.04
CA ASP A 42 1.54 -3.10 7.51
C ASP A 42 0.44 -3.03 6.42
N GLU A 43 0.36 -1.90 5.68
CA GLU A 43 -0.52 -1.77 4.51
C GLU A 43 -0.16 -2.78 3.41
N LEU A 44 1.14 -2.93 3.10
CA LEU A 44 1.64 -3.91 2.13
C LEU A 44 1.19 -5.33 2.48
N VAL A 45 1.30 -5.72 3.76
CA VAL A 45 0.85 -7.04 4.22
C VAL A 45 -0.64 -7.25 3.92
N LYS A 46 -1.48 -6.24 4.18
CA LYS A 46 -2.92 -6.33 3.92
C LYS A 46 -3.24 -6.40 2.41
N ILE A 47 -2.58 -5.59 1.59
CA ILE A 47 -2.73 -5.62 0.14
C ILE A 47 -2.33 -7.00 -0.41
N MET A 48 -1.20 -7.55 0.04
CA MET A 48 -0.74 -8.87 -0.39
C MET A 48 -1.63 -10.01 0.09
N GLU A 49 -2.30 -9.85 1.24
CA GLU A 49 -3.37 -10.75 1.67
C GLU A 49 -4.54 -10.71 0.66
N CYS A 50 -5.09 -9.53 0.37
CA CYS A 50 -6.21 -9.37 -0.59
C CYS A 50 -5.86 -9.88 -2.00
N HIS A 51 -4.65 -9.60 -2.48
CA HIS A 51 -4.16 -10.13 -3.76
C HIS A 51 -4.22 -11.67 -3.80
N ARG A 52 -3.88 -12.34 -2.70
CA ARG A 52 -3.88 -13.81 -2.60
C ARG A 52 -5.26 -14.41 -2.35
N THR A 53 -6.11 -13.74 -1.57
CA THR A 53 -7.38 -14.32 -1.10
C THR A 53 -8.56 -13.98 -2.00
N ILE A 54 -8.59 -12.78 -2.57
CA ILE A 54 -9.72 -12.30 -3.40
C ILE A 54 -9.31 -11.91 -4.82
N GLY A 55 -8.04 -12.06 -5.19
CA GLY A 55 -7.55 -11.83 -6.55
C GLY A 55 -7.45 -10.35 -6.93
N GLN A 56 -7.30 -9.46 -5.94
CA GLN A 56 -7.00 -8.03 -6.18
C GLN A 56 -5.75 -7.90 -7.05
N VAL A 57 -5.78 -7.03 -8.06
CA VAL A 57 -4.62 -6.76 -8.93
C VAL A 57 -3.64 -5.83 -8.21
N VAL A 58 -2.35 -6.20 -8.19
CA VAL A 58 -1.29 -5.37 -7.58
C VAL A 58 -0.36 -4.85 -8.66
N LEU A 59 -0.17 -3.53 -8.69
CA LEU A 59 0.76 -2.87 -9.60
C LEU A 59 1.89 -2.19 -8.79
N PRO A 60 3.12 -2.73 -8.82
CA PRO A 60 4.26 -2.10 -8.19
C PRO A 60 4.83 -0.97 -9.08
N VAL A 61 5.15 0.16 -8.45
CA VAL A 61 5.85 1.29 -9.04
C VAL A 61 7.11 1.54 -8.22
N PHE A 62 8.26 1.53 -8.87
CA PHE A 62 9.56 1.77 -8.24
C PHE A 62 9.98 3.21 -8.53
N TYR A 63 9.92 4.06 -7.50
CA TYR A 63 10.28 5.48 -7.59
C TYR A 63 11.63 5.71 -6.92
N ASP A 64 12.64 5.99 -7.74
CA ASP A 64 14.01 6.33 -7.28
C ASP A 64 14.64 5.24 -6.38
N VAL A 65 14.28 3.98 -6.67
CA VAL A 65 14.80 2.74 -6.08
C VAL A 65 14.99 1.69 -7.17
N ASP A 66 15.97 0.80 -6.98
CA ASP A 66 16.20 -0.34 -7.88
C ASP A 66 15.28 -1.52 -7.47
N PRO A 67 14.49 -2.10 -8.39
CA PRO A 67 13.63 -3.25 -8.08
C PRO A 67 14.39 -4.55 -7.73
N SER A 68 15.71 -4.57 -7.92
CA SER A 68 16.58 -5.70 -7.55
C SER A 68 17.16 -5.63 -6.14
N GLU A 69 17.01 -4.50 -5.44
CA GLU A 69 17.23 -4.41 -3.99
C GLU A 69 16.07 -5.00 -3.19
#